data_AF-A0A8T4CA32-F1
#
_entry.id   AF-A0A8T4CA32-F1
#
_cell.length_a   1.000
_cell.length_b   1.000
_cell.length_c   1.000
_cell.angle_alpha   90.00
_cell.angle_beta   90.00
_cell.angle_gamma   90.00
#
_symmetry.space_group_name_H-M   'P 1'
#
loop_
_entity.id
_entity.type
_entity.pdbx_description
1 polymer ?
#
loop_
_entity_poly.entity_id
_entity_poly.type
_entity_poly.pdbx_seq_one_letter_code
_entity_poly.pdbx_strand_id
1 'polypeptide(L)'
;MVQCVITHTDSDGLLSLAVFLKTIPAGAPVKVLFSSPTRLFSTIAAAIDENDEENELLYVFDLAGTREALIAGLVFDKSVWVDHHTWEQAEVTHERLEVMNDPTSPSAAQLVARFFKLDSGLEGVAEEIDTNQIKSPEAQRLRDLVDANKGRDDWESVSRSMQELARKLAANGPAEVLKEEYNPLLEEYGAWAKKVEDRARGLLQIHKVKELKVAVVDSSDRLPVYLVNRSLLAHPEAPFDVIITLSRQPGATRVEFRTQKGYDVLKLARWLGGGGHKMASGAHVEKHIRVEDLLKIID
;
A
#
# COMPACT_ATOMS: atom_id res chain seq x y z
N MET A 1 26.52 0.42 -14.46
CA MET A 1 25.08 0.23 -14.70
C MET A 1 24.39 0.48 -13.37
N VAL A 2 23.84 1.68 -13.22
CA VAL A 2 23.03 2.04 -12.06
C VAL A 2 21.65 1.41 -12.24
N GLN A 3 21.11 0.87 -11.16
CA GLN A 3 19.75 0.31 -11.15
C GLN A 3 18.83 1.34 -10.51
N CYS A 4 17.78 1.75 -11.23
CA CYS A 4 16.72 2.60 -10.70
C CYS A 4 15.57 1.71 -10.23
N VAL A 5 15.16 1.85 -8.98
CA VAL A 5 14.03 1.13 -8.39
C VAL A 5 12.98 2.13 -7.97
N ILE A 6 11.78 2.00 -8.51
CA ILE A 6 10.59 2.73 -8.08
C ILE A 6 9.66 1.75 -7.38
N THR A 7 9.31 2.03 -6.12
CA THR A 7 8.42 1.13 -5.35
C THR A 7 7.38 1.91 -4.56
N HIS A 8 6.30 1.24 -4.17
CA HIS A 8 5.28 1.83 -3.31
C HIS A 8 5.79 2.09 -1.88
N THR A 9 5.05 2.91 -1.13
CA THR A 9 5.49 3.47 0.17
C THR A 9 5.00 2.72 1.39
N ASP A 10 4.23 1.66 1.22
CA ASP A 10 3.79 0.81 2.32
C ASP A 10 4.76 -0.36 2.54
N SER A 11 4.32 -1.32 3.36
CA SER A 11 5.13 -2.45 3.75
C SER A 11 5.42 -3.39 2.59
N ASP A 12 4.50 -3.57 1.63
CA ASP A 12 4.71 -4.48 0.50
C ASP A 12 5.71 -3.89 -0.50
N GLY A 13 5.59 -2.60 -0.82
CA GLY A 13 6.62 -1.88 -1.59
C GLY A 13 8.00 -1.87 -0.92
N LEU A 14 8.05 -1.70 0.41
CA LEU A 14 9.30 -1.77 1.19
C LEU A 14 9.92 -3.18 1.16
N LEU A 15 9.11 -4.21 1.37
CA LEU A 15 9.56 -5.60 1.38
C LEU A 15 9.99 -6.04 -0.02
N SER A 16 9.28 -5.62 -1.07
CA SER A 16 9.68 -5.80 -2.47
C SER A 16 11.08 -5.24 -2.74
N LEU A 17 11.35 -4.03 -2.26
CA LEU A 17 12.70 -3.45 -2.33
C LEU A 17 13.72 -4.27 -1.52
N ALA A 18 13.39 -4.70 -0.30
CA ALA A 18 14.30 -5.51 0.51
C ALA A 18 14.64 -6.87 -0.15
N VAL A 19 13.66 -7.51 -0.79
CA VAL A 19 13.87 -8.73 -1.59
C VAL A 19 14.79 -8.44 -2.76
N PHE A 20 14.53 -7.38 -3.53
CA PHE A 20 15.39 -6.98 -4.65
C PHE A 20 16.83 -6.69 -4.21
N LEU A 21 17.02 -5.99 -3.08
CA LEU A 21 18.34 -5.66 -2.55
C LEU A 21 19.16 -6.91 -2.13
N LYS A 22 18.53 -8.07 -1.93
CA LYS A 22 19.25 -9.35 -1.73
C LYS A 22 19.82 -9.94 -3.02
N THR A 23 19.31 -9.52 -4.17
CA THR A 23 19.72 -10.04 -5.49
C THR A 23 20.94 -9.31 -6.06
N ILE A 24 21.23 -8.13 -5.55
CA ILE A 24 22.34 -7.29 -6.00
C ILE A 24 23.58 -7.50 -5.12
N PRO A 25 24.80 -7.35 -5.68
CA PRO A 25 26.02 -7.34 -4.88
C PRO A 25 26.01 -6.24 -3.83
N ALA A 26 26.57 -6.51 -2.65
CA ALA A 26 26.73 -5.51 -1.61
C ALA A 26 27.53 -4.31 -2.14
N GLY A 27 27.00 -3.09 -1.94
CA GLY A 27 27.62 -1.84 -2.41
C GLY A 27 27.34 -1.50 -3.88
N ALA A 28 26.60 -2.32 -4.62
CA ALA A 28 26.15 -1.95 -5.97
C ALA A 28 25.30 -0.67 -5.91
N PRO A 29 25.51 0.28 -6.85
CA PRO A 29 24.77 1.52 -6.88
C PRO A 29 23.31 1.24 -7.27
N VAL A 30 22.39 1.64 -6.38
CA VAL A 30 20.95 1.57 -6.62
C VAL A 30 20.31 2.89 -6.23
N LYS A 31 19.68 3.52 -7.20
CA LYS A 31 18.81 4.69 -7.00
C LYS A 31 17.43 4.18 -6.61
N VAL A 32 16.96 4.53 -5.43
CA VAL A 32 15.64 4.13 -4.94
C VAL A 32 14.73 5.34 -4.84
N LEU A 33 13.57 5.24 -5.47
CA LEU A 33 12.53 6.26 -5.43
C LEU A 33 11.23 5.62 -4.91
N PHE A 34 10.63 6.24 -3.93
CA PHE A 34 9.30 5.84 -3.47
C PHE A 34 8.22 6.63 -4.22
N SER A 35 7.14 5.95 -4.61
CA SER A 35 6.04 6.56 -5.35
C SER A 35 4.65 6.09 -4.87
N SER A 36 3.62 6.61 -5.53
CA SER A 36 2.23 6.22 -5.39
C SER A 36 1.59 6.09 -6.77
N PRO A 37 0.48 5.36 -6.95
CA PRO A 37 -0.13 5.18 -8.27
C PRO A 37 -0.38 6.50 -9.02
N THR A 38 -0.83 7.54 -8.30
CA THR A 38 -1.10 8.88 -8.87
C THR A 38 0.16 9.68 -9.24
N ARG A 39 1.34 9.29 -8.74
CA ARG A 39 2.61 10.01 -8.93
C ARG A 39 3.63 9.23 -9.76
N LEU A 40 3.33 7.97 -10.09
CA LEU A 40 4.24 7.07 -10.77
C LEU A 40 4.82 7.67 -12.06
N PHE A 41 3.98 8.22 -12.94
CA PHE A 41 4.45 8.86 -14.16
C PHE A 41 5.42 10.01 -13.88
N SER A 42 5.09 10.91 -12.94
CA SER A 42 5.98 12.00 -12.55
C SER A 42 7.27 11.52 -11.88
N THR A 43 7.24 10.41 -11.13
CA THR A 43 8.43 9.81 -10.53
C THR A 43 9.36 9.24 -11.62
N ILE A 44 8.80 8.57 -12.62
CA ILE A 44 9.59 8.07 -13.77
C ILE A 44 10.18 9.25 -14.55
N ALA A 45 9.40 10.30 -14.82
CA ALA A 45 9.88 11.48 -15.52
C ALA A 45 11.03 12.18 -14.76
N ALA A 46 10.91 12.32 -13.44
CA ALA A 46 11.99 12.86 -12.61
C ALA A 46 13.22 11.94 -12.61
N ALA A 47 13.03 10.62 -12.57
CA ALA A 47 14.12 9.66 -12.66
C ALA A 47 14.90 9.80 -13.97
N ILE A 48 14.21 10.03 -15.09
CA ILE A 48 14.80 10.29 -16.41
C ILE A 48 15.58 11.61 -16.44
N ASP A 49 15.00 12.69 -15.88
CA ASP A 49 15.63 14.03 -15.88
C ASP A 49 16.92 14.08 -15.04
N GLU A 50 16.93 13.35 -13.93
CA GLU A 50 18.10 13.19 -13.06
C GLU A 50 19.10 12.14 -13.56
N ASN A 51 18.85 11.49 -14.70
CA ASN A 51 19.70 10.42 -15.20
C ASN A 51 20.85 11.00 -16.06
N ASP A 52 22.00 11.19 -15.41
CA ASP A 52 23.24 11.62 -16.08
C ASP A 52 23.99 10.46 -16.78
N GLU A 53 23.62 9.20 -16.52
CA GLU A 53 24.30 8.02 -17.07
C GLU A 53 23.48 7.33 -18.18
N GLU A 54 24.12 7.08 -19.34
CA GLU A 54 23.56 6.19 -20.35
C GLU A 54 23.44 4.76 -19.74
N ASN A 55 22.29 4.10 -19.95
CA ASN A 55 22.03 2.67 -19.65
C ASN A 55 21.58 2.31 -18.21
N GLU A 56 20.54 2.95 -17.65
CA GLU A 56 19.91 2.49 -16.40
C GLU A 56 18.88 1.36 -16.63
N LEU A 57 18.86 0.38 -15.73
CA LEU A 57 17.76 -0.59 -15.61
C LEU A 57 16.69 -0.01 -14.69
N LEU A 58 15.45 0.06 -15.16
CA LEU A 58 14.31 0.45 -14.32
C LEU A 58 13.62 -0.80 -13.77
N TYR A 59 13.41 -0.83 -12.46
CA TYR A 59 12.55 -1.77 -11.77
C TYR A 59 11.39 -1.02 -11.13
N VAL A 60 10.16 -1.46 -11.38
CA VAL A 60 8.97 -0.93 -10.73
C VAL A 60 8.26 -2.02 -9.95
N PHE A 61 8.06 -1.82 -8.66
CA PHE A 61 7.44 -2.78 -7.75
C PHE A 61 6.18 -2.21 -7.10
N ASP A 62 5.16 -3.06 -6.96
CA ASP A 62 3.95 -2.79 -6.18
C ASP A 62 3.17 -1.54 -6.61
N LEU A 63 3.22 -1.25 -7.91
CA LEU A 63 2.56 -0.08 -8.50
C LEU A 63 1.92 -0.50 -9.81
N ALA A 64 0.62 -0.29 -9.94
CA ALA A 64 -0.08 -0.59 -11.18
C ALA A 64 0.47 0.23 -12.35
N GLY A 65 0.84 -0.44 -13.44
CA GLY A 65 1.27 0.21 -14.67
C GLY A 65 0.10 0.91 -15.36
N THR A 66 0.24 2.21 -15.62
CA THR A 66 -0.60 2.90 -16.61
C THR A 66 0.09 2.88 -17.96
N ARG A 67 -0.66 3.08 -19.05
CA ARG A 67 -0.08 3.13 -20.39
C ARG A 67 1.04 4.19 -20.49
N GLU A 68 0.82 5.37 -19.91
CA GLU A 68 1.78 6.47 -19.89
C GLU A 68 3.04 6.12 -19.11
N ALA A 69 2.88 5.50 -17.94
CA ALA A 69 4.00 5.11 -17.10
C ALA A 69 4.84 4.00 -17.75
N LEU A 70 4.19 3.01 -18.38
CA LEU A 70 4.88 1.95 -19.12
C LEU A 70 5.65 2.51 -20.32
N ILE A 71 5.06 3.44 -21.08
CA ILE A 71 5.74 4.12 -22.19
C ILE A 71 6.93 4.94 -21.69
N ALA A 72 6.79 5.68 -20.59
CA ALA A 72 7.89 6.43 -20.00
C ALA A 72 9.04 5.51 -19.57
N GLY A 73 8.74 4.32 -19.05
CA GLY A 73 9.74 3.29 -18.74
C GLY A 73 10.56 2.82 -19.96
N LEU A 74 10.04 2.94 -21.19
CA LEU A 74 10.78 2.55 -22.39
C LEU A 74 11.96 3.47 -22.74
N VAL A 75 12.10 4.61 -22.04
CA VAL A 75 13.29 5.47 -22.13
C VAL A 75 14.52 4.78 -21.54
N PHE A 76 14.32 3.89 -20.57
CA PHE A 76 15.37 3.06 -19.99
C PHE A 76 15.75 1.92 -20.94
N ASP A 77 16.96 1.37 -20.78
CA ASP A 77 17.45 0.26 -21.59
C ASP A 77 16.60 -1.00 -21.44
N LYS A 78 16.17 -1.23 -20.19
CA LYS A 78 15.21 -2.26 -19.86
C LYS A 78 14.41 -1.80 -18.64
N SER A 79 13.11 -2.03 -18.73
CA SER A 79 12.14 -1.85 -17.66
C SER A 79 11.58 -3.20 -17.25
N VAL A 80 11.61 -3.47 -15.95
CA VAL A 80 10.99 -4.64 -15.32
C VAL A 80 9.89 -4.15 -14.40
N TRP A 81 8.69 -4.70 -14.55
CA TRP A 81 7.53 -4.33 -13.78
C TRP A 81 6.96 -5.54 -13.06
N VAL A 82 6.91 -5.51 -11.73
CA VAL A 82 6.41 -6.62 -10.91
C VAL A 82 5.30 -6.10 -10.01
N ASP A 83 4.08 -6.59 -10.22
CA ASP A 83 2.90 -6.06 -9.54
C ASP A 83 1.81 -7.12 -9.38
N HIS A 84 0.94 -6.94 -8.38
CA HIS A 84 -0.19 -7.82 -8.09
C HIS A 84 -1.56 -7.10 -8.15
N HIS A 85 -1.59 -5.85 -8.60
CA HIS A 85 -2.85 -5.14 -8.80
C HIS A 85 -3.50 -5.54 -10.13
N THR A 86 -4.83 -5.49 -10.19
CA THR A 86 -5.54 -5.62 -11.47
C THR A 86 -5.31 -4.37 -12.32
N TRP A 87 -4.77 -4.54 -13.54
CA TRP A 87 -4.57 -3.44 -14.48
C TRP A 87 -5.79 -3.32 -15.40
N GLU A 88 -6.42 -2.15 -15.46
CA GLU A 88 -7.58 -1.96 -16.32
C GLU A 88 -7.23 -1.50 -17.76
N GLN A 89 -6.02 -0.98 -17.99
CA GLN A 89 -5.70 -0.21 -19.22
C GLN A 89 -4.28 -0.40 -19.79
N ALA A 90 -3.49 -1.32 -19.27
CA ALA A 90 -2.09 -1.44 -19.66
C ALA A 90 -1.86 -2.57 -20.67
N GLU A 91 -2.09 -2.26 -21.94
CA GLU A 91 -1.57 -3.05 -23.07
C GLU A 91 -0.40 -2.30 -23.70
N VAL A 92 0.80 -2.48 -23.13
CA VAL A 92 2.06 -2.03 -23.73
C VAL A 92 2.98 -3.25 -23.78
N THR A 93 3.39 -3.63 -24.98
CA THR A 93 4.36 -4.71 -25.21
C THR A 93 5.55 -4.15 -25.97
N HIS A 94 6.76 -4.42 -25.47
CA HIS A 94 8.01 -3.95 -26.07
C HIS A 94 9.15 -4.87 -25.63
N GLU A 95 10.18 -5.06 -26.45
CA GLU A 95 11.32 -5.95 -26.12
C GLU A 95 12.11 -5.50 -24.88
N ARG A 96 12.05 -4.20 -24.58
CA ARG A 96 12.68 -3.59 -23.39
C ARG A 96 11.79 -3.62 -22.16
N LEU A 97 10.55 -4.08 -22.26
CA LEU A 97 9.59 -4.08 -21.17
C LEU A 97 9.23 -5.52 -20.80
N GLU A 98 9.58 -5.91 -19.58
CA GLU A 98 9.23 -7.19 -18.98
C GLU A 98 8.22 -6.95 -17.87
N VAL A 99 7.03 -7.55 -17.99
CA VAL A 99 5.94 -7.38 -17.02
C VAL A 99 5.60 -8.72 -16.39
N MET A 100 5.66 -8.78 -15.07
CA MET A 100 5.13 -9.85 -14.24
C MET A 100 3.97 -9.30 -13.41
N ASN A 101 2.76 -9.40 -13.96
CA ASN A 101 1.53 -9.05 -13.27
C ASN A 101 0.73 -10.32 -12.93
N ASP A 102 0.54 -10.58 -11.64
CA ASP A 102 -0.27 -11.69 -11.15
C ASP A 102 -1.22 -11.22 -10.04
N PRO A 103 -2.48 -10.85 -10.38
CA PRO A 103 -3.45 -10.37 -9.42
C PRO A 103 -3.94 -11.39 -8.39
N THR A 104 -3.49 -12.65 -8.52
CA THR A 104 -3.79 -13.70 -7.55
C THR A 104 -2.72 -13.81 -6.47
N SER A 105 -1.59 -13.10 -6.62
CA SER A 105 -0.54 -13.06 -5.62
C SER A 105 -0.98 -12.29 -4.38
N PRO A 106 -0.77 -12.84 -3.17
CA PRO A 106 -1.09 -12.18 -1.92
C PRO A 106 -0.20 -10.98 -1.58
N SER A 107 0.89 -10.74 -2.33
CA SER A 107 1.75 -9.57 -2.22
C SER A 107 2.63 -9.41 -3.46
N ALA A 108 3.10 -8.20 -3.72
CA ALA A 108 4.13 -7.88 -4.72
C ALA A 108 5.50 -8.42 -4.31
N ALA A 109 5.86 -8.39 -3.01
CA ALA A 109 7.16 -8.91 -2.56
C ALA A 109 7.34 -10.40 -2.88
N GLN A 110 6.25 -11.19 -2.81
CA GLN A 110 6.28 -12.59 -3.23
C GLN A 110 6.51 -12.74 -4.75
N LEU A 111 5.97 -11.83 -5.57
CA LEU A 111 6.22 -11.82 -7.01
C LEU A 111 7.66 -11.40 -7.32
N VAL A 112 8.22 -10.43 -6.60
CA VAL A 112 9.63 -10.04 -6.74
C VAL A 112 10.54 -11.22 -6.41
N ALA A 113 10.29 -11.93 -5.30
CA ALA A 113 11.03 -13.14 -4.94
C ALA A 113 10.94 -14.21 -6.05
N ARG A 114 9.74 -14.45 -6.58
CA ARG A 114 9.49 -15.39 -7.69
C ARG A 114 10.22 -14.97 -8.97
N PHE A 115 10.19 -13.70 -9.34
CA PHE A 115 10.84 -13.14 -10.52
C PHE A 115 12.36 -13.39 -10.48
N PHE A 116 12.99 -13.08 -9.35
CA PHE A 116 14.42 -13.26 -9.14
C PHE A 116 14.82 -14.68 -8.70
N LYS A 117 13.85 -15.60 -8.56
CA LYS A 117 14.06 -16.99 -8.10
C LYS A 117 14.81 -17.06 -6.76
N LEU A 118 14.44 -16.17 -5.85
CA LEU A 118 15.03 -16.04 -4.53
C LEU A 118 14.03 -16.53 -3.47
N ASP A 119 14.52 -17.31 -2.50
CA ASP A 119 13.83 -17.50 -1.21
C ASP A 119 14.41 -16.48 -0.24
N SER A 120 13.65 -15.42 0.02
CA SER A 120 14.12 -14.28 0.80
C SER A 120 13.78 -14.40 2.29
N GLY A 121 12.82 -15.26 2.67
CA GLY A 121 12.26 -15.32 4.02
C GLY A 121 11.45 -14.07 4.41
N LEU A 122 11.09 -13.21 3.45
CA LEU A 122 10.29 -12.00 3.65
C LEU A 122 8.85 -12.16 3.14
N GLU A 123 8.60 -13.17 2.30
CA GLU A 123 7.35 -13.41 1.58
C GLU A 123 6.18 -13.62 2.55
N GLY A 124 6.39 -14.42 3.61
CA GLY A 124 5.35 -14.69 4.62
C GLY A 124 4.94 -13.43 5.39
N VAL A 125 5.90 -12.55 5.70
CA VAL A 125 5.62 -11.27 6.36
C VAL A 125 4.87 -10.33 5.43
N ALA A 126 5.26 -10.27 4.14
CA ALA A 126 4.56 -9.46 3.15
C ALA A 126 3.11 -9.92 2.96
N GLU A 127 2.89 -11.24 2.79
CA GLU A 127 1.55 -11.82 2.68
C GLU A 127 0.67 -11.49 3.89
N GLU A 128 1.18 -11.64 5.12
CA GLU A 128 0.41 -11.31 6.32
C GLU A 128 -0.01 -9.83 6.36
N ILE A 129 0.89 -8.92 5.98
CA ILE A 129 0.62 -7.48 6.01
C ILE A 129 -0.36 -7.08 4.91
N ASP A 130 -0.09 -7.49 3.68
CA ASP A 130 -0.84 -7.04 2.50
C ASP A 130 -2.27 -7.63 2.47
N THR A 131 -2.41 -8.92 2.81
CA THR A 131 -3.74 -9.54 2.97
C THR A 131 -4.46 -9.08 4.25
N ASN A 132 -3.80 -8.28 5.08
CA ASN A 132 -4.28 -7.83 6.39
C ASN A 132 -4.67 -9.00 7.32
N GLN A 133 -3.95 -10.13 7.22
CA GLN A 133 -4.09 -11.33 8.06
C GLN A 133 -2.85 -11.52 8.94
N ILE A 134 -2.55 -10.51 9.76
CA ILE A 134 -1.39 -10.50 10.65
C ILE A 134 -1.50 -11.63 11.69
N LYS A 135 -0.48 -12.50 11.73
CA LYS A 135 -0.36 -13.63 12.66
C LYS A 135 0.91 -13.54 13.50
N SER A 136 1.97 -12.96 12.93
CA SER A 136 3.28 -12.85 13.56
C SER A 136 3.49 -11.48 14.23
N PRO A 137 4.17 -11.43 15.39
CA PRO A 137 4.60 -10.18 16.01
C PRO A 137 5.48 -9.34 15.07
N GLU A 138 6.30 -9.98 14.24
CA GLU A 138 7.20 -9.34 13.28
C GLU A 138 6.41 -8.59 12.20
N ALA A 139 5.37 -9.21 11.62
CA ALA A 139 4.51 -8.54 10.64
C ALA A 139 3.78 -7.34 11.25
N GLN A 140 3.26 -7.48 12.48
CA GLN A 140 2.61 -6.36 13.17
C GLN A 140 3.59 -5.21 13.43
N ARG A 141 4.78 -5.51 13.97
CA ARG A 141 5.81 -4.50 14.28
C ARG A 141 6.32 -3.81 13.02
N LEU A 142 6.54 -4.55 11.94
CA LEU A 142 7.00 -3.97 10.68
C LEU A 142 5.96 -3.01 10.10
N ARG A 143 4.69 -3.42 10.06
CA ARG A 143 3.60 -2.58 9.59
C ARG A 143 3.52 -1.28 10.40
N ASP A 144 3.50 -1.40 11.72
CA ASP A 144 3.41 -0.25 12.62
C ASP A 144 4.63 0.68 12.46
N LEU A 145 5.83 0.12 12.27
CA LEU A 145 7.04 0.92 12.01
C LEU A 145 6.96 1.69 10.69
N VAL A 146 6.49 1.04 9.62
CA VAL A 146 6.31 1.70 8.31
C VAL A 146 5.29 2.82 8.40
N ASP A 147 4.15 2.58 9.05
CA ASP A 147 3.12 3.61 9.23
C ASP A 147 3.59 4.75 10.14
N ALA A 148 4.34 4.44 11.22
CA ALA A 148 4.94 5.45 12.09
C ALA A 148 5.93 6.35 11.34
N ASN A 149 6.73 5.78 10.44
CA ASN A 149 7.65 6.55 9.61
C ASN A 149 6.90 7.47 8.64
N LYS A 150 5.80 7.01 8.03
CA LYS A 150 4.99 7.82 7.09
C LYS A 150 4.27 9.00 7.76
N GLY A 151 4.10 8.95 9.08
CA GLY A 151 3.52 10.04 9.87
C GLY A 151 4.43 11.26 10.08
N ARG A 152 5.68 11.22 9.61
CA ARG A 152 6.64 12.33 9.74
C ARG A 152 6.40 13.42 8.69
N ASP A 153 6.70 14.66 9.05
CA ASP A 153 6.44 15.84 8.21
C ASP A 153 7.37 16.00 7.00
N ASP A 154 8.55 15.38 7.02
CA ASP A 154 9.57 15.52 5.98
C ASP A 154 9.70 14.26 5.10
N TRP A 155 9.27 14.39 3.84
CA TRP A 155 9.33 13.31 2.84
C TRP A 155 10.76 12.82 2.57
N GLU A 156 11.76 13.71 2.61
CA GLU A 156 13.15 13.29 2.35
C GLU A 156 13.65 12.37 3.46
N SER A 157 13.38 12.73 4.72
CA SER A 157 13.65 11.90 5.90
C SER A 157 12.89 10.57 5.85
N VAL A 158 11.61 10.57 5.44
CA VAL A 158 10.83 9.34 5.26
C VAL A 158 11.46 8.42 4.22
N SER A 159 11.79 8.95 3.04
CA SER A 159 12.41 8.19 1.96
C SER A 159 13.73 7.58 2.43
N ARG A 160 14.61 8.38 3.05
CA ARG A 160 15.91 7.91 3.57
C ARG A 160 15.74 6.81 4.62
N SER A 161 14.82 6.99 5.57
CA SER A 161 14.55 6.01 6.62
C SER A 161 13.99 4.69 6.05
N MET A 162 13.10 4.77 5.06
CA MET A 162 12.55 3.58 4.40
C MET A 162 13.63 2.84 3.58
N GLN A 163 14.53 3.56 2.90
CA GLN A 163 15.67 2.93 2.22
C GLN A 163 16.62 2.23 3.19
N GLU A 164 16.94 2.87 4.31
CA GLU A 164 17.79 2.27 5.35
C GLU A 164 17.12 1.02 5.94
N LEU A 165 15.82 1.08 6.23
CA LEU A 165 15.05 -0.04 6.72
C LEU A 165 15.04 -1.21 5.72
N ALA A 166 14.83 -0.94 4.43
CA ALA A 166 14.89 -1.98 3.39
C ALA A 166 16.26 -2.66 3.34
N ARG A 167 17.35 -1.89 3.44
CA ARG A 167 18.72 -2.43 3.48
C ARG A 167 18.96 -3.28 4.72
N LYS A 168 18.50 -2.83 5.89
CA LYS A 168 18.59 -3.61 7.15
C LYS A 168 17.80 -4.92 7.04
N LEU A 169 16.59 -4.89 6.48
CA LEU A 169 15.75 -6.07 6.25
C LEU A 169 16.37 -7.04 5.25
N ALA A 170 16.96 -6.51 4.17
CA ALA A 170 17.69 -7.31 3.19
C ALA A 170 18.91 -8.02 3.82
N ALA A 171 19.62 -7.36 4.73
CA ALA A 171 20.81 -7.94 5.37
C ALA A 171 20.47 -8.94 6.48
N ASN A 172 19.50 -8.62 7.35
CA ASN A 172 19.33 -9.29 8.63
C ASN A 172 17.94 -9.92 8.86
N GLY A 173 16.98 -9.65 7.97
CA GLY A 173 15.60 -10.09 8.15
C GLY A 173 14.84 -9.36 9.28
N PRO A 174 13.52 -9.56 9.38
CA PRO A 174 12.65 -8.78 10.27
C PRO A 174 12.93 -9.05 11.75
N ALA A 175 13.23 -10.29 12.14
CA ALA A 175 13.46 -10.66 13.54
C ALA A 175 14.67 -9.92 14.16
N GLU A 176 15.73 -9.69 13.39
CA GLU A 176 16.91 -8.96 13.86
C GLU A 176 16.68 -7.44 13.83
N VAL A 177 16.07 -6.93 12.76
CA VAL A 177 15.89 -5.49 12.55
C VAL A 177 14.87 -4.90 13.52
N LEU A 178 13.80 -5.63 13.83
CA LEU A 178 12.70 -5.14 14.65
C LEU A 178 12.94 -5.30 16.16
N LYS A 179 14.21 -5.45 16.57
CA LYS A 179 14.62 -5.40 17.98
C LYS A 179 14.46 -3.99 18.57
N GLU A 180 15.01 -3.78 19.75
CA GLU A 180 14.77 -2.64 20.64
C GLU A 180 15.00 -1.24 20.03
N GLU A 181 15.75 -1.10 18.92
CA GLU A 181 16.05 0.19 18.26
C GLU A 181 14.79 1.02 17.95
N TYR A 182 13.70 0.36 17.56
CA TYR A 182 12.46 1.03 17.14
C TYR A 182 11.39 1.13 18.24
N ASN A 183 11.66 0.64 19.45
CA ASN A 183 10.66 0.59 20.52
C ASN A 183 10.05 1.95 20.87
N PRO A 184 10.81 3.05 21.02
CA PRO A 184 10.23 4.35 21.33
C PRO A 184 9.24 4.83 20.26
N LEU A 185 9.58 4.63 18.98
CA LEU A 185 8.73 5.02 17.85
C LEU A 185 7.46 4.16 17.79
N LEU A 186 7.59 2.85 18.04
CA LEU A 186 6.46 1.92 18.08
C LEU A 186 5.52 2.17 19.27
N GLU A 187 6.06 2.56 20.43
CA GLU A 187 5.26 2.93 21.60
C GLU A 187 4.45 4.21 21.36
N GLU A 188 5.08 5.24 20.79
CA GLU A 188 4.41 6.47 20.40
C GLU A 188 3.30 6.18 19.38
N TYR A 189 3.62 5.38 18.36
CA TYR A 189 2.67 4.97 17.34
C TYR A 189 1.50 4.18 17.93
N GLY A 190 1.77 3.22 18.81
CA GLY A 190 0.75 2.41 19.48
C GLY A 190 -0.21 3.26 20.33
N ALA A 191 0.33 4.26 21.05
CA ALA A 191 -0.48 5.20 21.82
C ALA A 191 -1.38 6.06 20.92
N TRP A 192 -0.86 6.53 19.79
CA TRP A 192 -1.66 7.25 18.79
C TRP A 192 -2.71 6.36 18.13
N ALA A 193 -2.33 5.14 17.72
CA ALA A 193 -3.23 4.19 17.07
C ALA A 193 -4.41 3.84 17.99
N LYS A 194 -4.16 3.66 19.29
CA LYS A 194 -5.23 3.46 20.28
C LYS A 194 -6.22 4.62 20.33
N LYS A 195 -5.74 5.87 20.27
CA LYS A 195 -6.62 7.06 20.21
C LYS A 195 -7.48 7.06 18.95
N VAL A 196 -6.90 6.68 17.81
CA VAL A 196 -7.63 6.54 16.53
C VAL A 196 -8.73 5.48 16.65
N GLU A 197 -8.41 4.32 17.23
CA GLU A 197 -9.38 3.24 17.43
C GLU A 197 -10.51 3.63 18.39
N ASP A 198 -10.18 4.25 19.51
CA ASP A 198 -11.17 4.78 20.47
C ASP A 198 -12.08 5.80 19.78
N ARG A 199 -11.51 6.68 18.95
CA ARG A 199 -12.26 7.65 18.17
C ARG A 199 -13.18 6.98 17.16
N ALA A 200 -12.70 5.97 16.44
CA ALA A 200 -13.48 5.21 15.48
C ALA A 200 -14.68 4.52 16.15
N ARG A 201 -14.50 3.93 17.34
CA ARG A 201 -15.60 3.37 18.14
C ARG A 201 -16.63 4.43 18.54
N GLY A 202 -16.15 5.59 19.00
CA GLY A 202 -17.04 6.68 19.40
C GLY A 202 -17.84 7.30 18.25
N LEU A 203 -17.40 7.13 17.01
CA LEU A 203 -18.07 7.61 15.80
C LEU A 203 -18.90 6.54 15.08
N LEU A 204 -18.81 5.29 15.52
CA LEU A 204 -19.42 4.16 14.84
C LEU A 204 -20.94 4.30 14.81
N GLN A 205 -21.49 4.21 13.60
CA GLN A 205 -22.91 4.05 13.35
C GLN A 205 -23.13 2.68 12.69
N ILE A 206 -24.10 1.92 13.19
CA ILE A 206 -24.42 0.60 12.65
C ILE A 206 -25.78 0.66 11.96
N HIS A 207 -25.81 0.25 10.70
CA HIS A 207 -27.02 0.22 9.88
C HIS A 207 -27.29 -1.20 9.39
N LYS A 208 -28.57 -1.54 9.24
CA LYS A 208 -29.00 -2.72 8.50
C LYS A 208 -29.50 -2.24 7.13
N VAL A 209 -28.86 -2.68 6.06
CA VAL A 209 -29.28 -2.42 4.66
C VAL A 209 -29.64 -3.76 4.04
N LYS A 210 -30.94 -4.01 3.84
CA LYS A 210 -31.47 -5.34 3.51
C LYS A 210 -30.97 -6.37 4.54
N GLU A 211 -30.22 -7.40 4.13
CA GLU A 211 -29.62 -8.38 5.05
C GLU A 211 -28.17 -8.08 5.44
N LEU A 212 -27.60 -6.97 4.97
CA LEU A 212 -26.21 -6.61 5.22
C LEU A 212 -26.08 -5.74 6.48
N LYS A 213 -25.09 -6.06 7.32
CA LYS A 213 -24.69 -5.25 8.47
C LYS A 213 -23.61 -4.26 8.03
N VAL A 214 -23.93 -2.98 8.03
CA VAL A 214 -23.07 -1.89 7.55
C VAL A 214 -22.58 -1.04 8.72
N ALA A 215 -21.27 -0.94 8.89
CA ALA A 215 -20.65 0.01 9.81
C ALA A 215 -20.27 1.29 9.06
N VAL A 216 -20.56 2.45 9.65
CA VAL A 216 -20.17 3.76 9.13
C VAL A 216 -19.40 4.52 10.19
N VAL A 217 -18.22 5.02 9.84
CA VAL A 217 -17.40 5.92 10.66
C VAL A 217 -17.26 7.23 9.89
N ASP A 218 -17.98 8.26 10.32
CA ASP A 218 -17.97 9.59 9.70
C ASP A 218 -17.16 10.59 10.54
N SER A 219 -16.05 11.07 9.99
CA SER A 219 -15.06 11.86 10.70
C SER A 219 -14.65 13.10 9.90
N SER A 220 -14.48 14.23 10.59
CA SER A 220 -13.78 15.40 10.05
C SER A 220 -12.27 15.18 9.91
N ASP A 221 -11.73 14.24 10.69
CA ASP A 221 -10.31 13.90 10.69
C ASP A 221 -10.06 12.72 9.76
N ARG A 222 -8.87 12.67 9.16
CA ARG A 222 -8.42 11.50 8.41
C ARG A 222 -8.02 10.40 9.38
N LEU A 223 -8.85 9.36 9.46
CA LEU A 223 -8.56 8.17 10.26
C LEU A 223 -7.99 7.07 9.35
N PRO A 224 -6.82 6.48 9.66
CA PRO A 224 -6.33 5.32 8.93
C PRO A 224 -7.35 4.18 8.96
N VAL A 225 -7.85 3.82 7.78
CA VAL A 225 -8.97 2.87 7.64
C VAL A 225 -8.62 1.48 8.16
N TYR A 226 -7.35 1.10 8.14
CA TYR A 226 -6.95 -0.17 8.68
C TYR A 226 -7.07 -0.20 10.22
N LEU A 227 -6.80 0.91 10.92
CA LEU A 227 -7.02 1.04 12.36
C LEU A 227 -8.51 1.06 12.68
N VAL A 228 -9.32 1.72 11.83
CA VAL A 228 -10.78 1.63 11.91
C VAL A 228 -11.23 0.17 11.80
N ASN A 229 -10.78 -0.55 10.76
CA ASN A 229 -11.12 -1.96 10.57
C ASN A 229 -10.65 -2.85 11.74
N ARG A 230 -9.42 -2.64 12.24
CA ARG A 230 -8.87 -3.37 13.40
C ARG A 230 -9.73 -3.16 14.64
N SER A 231 -10.13 -1.93 14.93
CA SER A 231 -11.03 -1.61 16.03
C SER A 231 -12.40 -2.29 15.85
N LEU A 232 -12.95 -2.30 14.64
CA LEU A 232 -14.26 -2.88 14.36
C LEU A 232 -14.25 -4.41 14.31
N LEU A 233 -13.13 -5.04 14.01
CA LEU A 233 -12.96 -6.51 14.10
C LEU A 233 -13.16 -7.00 15.54
N ALA A 234 -12.74 -6.23 16.53
CA ALA A 234 -12.90 -6.54 17.96
C ALA A 234 -14.25 -6.12 18.55
N HIS A 235 -15.13 -5.49 17.76
CA HIS A 235 -16.40 -4.98 18.24
C HIS A 235 -17.43 -6.11 18.44
N PRO A 236 -18.29 -6.10 19.49
CA PRO A 236 -19.27 -7.17 19.72
C PRO A 236 -20.27 -7.42 18.59
N GLU A 237 -20.53 -6.41 17.76
CA GLU A 237 -21.40 -6.50 16.58
C GLU A 237 -20.69 -7.01 15.31
N ALA A 238 -19.38 -7.24 15.36
CA ALA A 238 -18.67 -7.88 14.27
C ALA A 238 -19.20 -9.32 14.02
N PRO A 239 -19.06 -9.88 12.81
CA PRO A 239 -18.46 -9.26 11.63
C PRO A 239 -19.43 -8.36 10.83
N PHE A 240 -18.88 -7.32 10.21
CA PHE A 240 -19.60 -6.39 9.32
C PHE A 240 -19.45 -6.81 7.85
N ASP A 241 -20.54 -6.71 7.09
CA ASP A 241 -20.56 -6.99 5.65
C ASP A 241 -19.85 -5.87 4.87
N VAL A 242 -20.13 -4.61 5.24
CA VAL A 242 -19.50 -3.41 4.68
C VAL A 242 -19.10 -2.46 5.80
N ILE A 243 -17.89 -1.92 5.73
CA ILE A 243 -17.40 -0.85 6.59
C ILE A 243 -17.12 0.35 5.69
N ILE A 244 -17.73 1.48 6.00
CA ILE A 244 -17.58 2.76 5.29
C ILE A 244 -16.85 3.72 6.23
N THR A 245 -15.70 4.24 5.81
CA THR A 245 -15.03 5.34 6.50
C THR A 245 -15.11 6.60 5.64
N LEU A 246 -15.62 7.68 6.22
CA LEU A 246 -15.71 8.99 5.60
C LEU A 246 -14.73 9.92 6.28
N SER A 247 -13.83 10.52 5.49
CA SER A 247 -12.98 11.62 5.93
C SER A 247 -13.43 12.89 5.22
N ARG A 248 -14.04 13.81 5.98
CA ARG A 248 -14.54 15.10 5.47
C ARG A 248 -13.39 16.06 5.27
N GLN A 249 -13.28 16.61 4.06
CA GLN A 249 -12.29 17.63 3.71
C GLN A 249 -13.02 18.87 3.20
N PRO A 250 -12.42 20.08 3.25
CA PRO A 250 -13.01 21.26 2.64
C PRO A 250 -13.37 21.01 1.17
N GLY A 251 -14.67 21.01 0.86
CA GLY A 251 -15.19 20.80 -0.50
C GLY A 251 -15.20 19.35 -1.00
N ALA A 252 -14.67 18.37 -0.26
CA ALA A 252 -14.52 16.99 -0.75
C ALA A 252 -14.76 15.94 0.35
N THR A 253 -15.05 14.71 -0.06
CA THR A 253 -15.12 13.55 0.84
C THR A 253 -14.25 12.43 0.29
N ARG A 254 -13.32 11.95 1.12
CA ARG A 254 -12.64 10.67 0.88
C ARG A 254 -13.51 9.57 1.47
N VAL A 255 -13.90 8.61 0.65
CA VAL A 255 -14.71 7.45 1.02
C VAL A 255 -13.85 6.21 0.88
N GLU A 256 -13.75 5.41 1.94
CA GLU A 256 -13.01 4.15 1.93
C GLU A 256 -13.90 3.02 2.44
N PHE A 257 -13.86 1.91 1.72
CA PHE A 257 -14.66 0.72 1.98
C PHE A 257 -13.79 -0.46 2.38
N ARG A 258 -14.26 -1.23 3.36
CA ARG A 258 -13.70 -2.53 3.77
C ARG A 258 -14.82 -3.55 3.98
N THR A 259 -14.48 -4.83 4.00
CA THR A 259 -15.40 -5.91 4.39
C THR A 259 -14.69 -6.90 5.31
N GLN A 260 -15.45 -7.52 6.22
CA GLN A 260 -14.97 -8.63 7.07
C GLN A 260 -15.57 -9.98 6.64
N LYS A 261 -16.50 -9.97 5.66
CA LYS A 261 -17.23 -11.15 5.19
C LYS A 261 -17.06 -11.43 3.69
N GLY A 262 -16.20 -10.67 3.00
CA GLY A 262 -15.92 -10.89 1.58
C GLY A 262 -16.93 -10.22 0.63
N TYR A 263 -17.67 -9.21 1.07
CA TYR A 263 -18.49 -8.40 0.16
C TYR A 263 -17.58 -7.64 -0.81
N ASP A 264 -17.91 -7.67 -2.10
CA ASP A 264 -17.13 -6.99 -3.15
C ASP A 264 -17.32 -5.46 -3.08
N VAL A 265 -16.48 -4.80 -2.27
CA VAL A 265 -16.54 -3.36 -2.04
C VAL A 265 -15.98 -2.53 -3.20
N LEU A 266 -15.30 -3.16 -4.17
CA LEU A 266 -14.84 -2.48 -5.38
C LEU A 266 -16.00 -1.95 -6.21
N LYS A 267 -17.14 -2.65 -6.22
CA LYS A 267 -18.35 -2.19 -6.90
C LYS A 267 -18.87 -0.87 -6.32
N LEU A 268 -18.81 -0.71 -4.99
CA LEU A 268 -19.22 0.52 -4.31
C LEU A 268 -18.28 1.69 -4.64
N ALA A 269 -16.97 1.43 -4.62
CA ALA A 269 -15.98 2.44 -4.99
C ALA A 269 -16.13 2.89 -6.45
N ARG A 270 -16.34 1.96 -7.39
CA ARG A 270 -16.55 2.27 -8.81
C ARG A 270 -17.79 3.13 -9.07
N TRP A 271 -18.86 2.93 -8.29
CA TRP A 271 -20.04 3.80 -8.38
C TRP A 271 -19.71 5.27 -8.08
N LEU A 272 -18.68 5.51 -7.26
CA LEU A 272 -18.16 6.84 -6.93
C LEU A 272 -17.00 7.30 -7.83
N GLY A 273 -16.69 6.56 -8.90
CA GLY A 273 -15.52 6.82 -9.75
C GLY A 273 -14.18 6.46 -9.10
N GLY A 274 -14.19 5.65 -8.05
CA GLY A 274 -13.00 5.14 -7.38
C GLY A 274 -12.56 3.76 -7.85
N GLY A 275 -11.67 3.12 -7.08
CA GLY A 275 -11.07 1.82 -7.40
C GLY A 275 -10.48 1.12 -6.17
N GLY A 276 -9.70 0.05 -6.41
CA GLY A 276 -9.04 -0.75 -5.38
C GLY A 276 -9.29 -2.26 -5.53
N HIS A 277 -9.24 -2.99 -4.41
CA HIS A 277 -9.47 -4.43 -4.34
C HIS A 277 -10.89 -4.77 -3.87
N LYS A 278 -11.35 -5.99 -4.18
CA LYS A 278 -12.65 -6.52 -3.73
C LYS A 278 -12.87 -6.41 -2.22
N MET A 279 -11.80 -6.49 -1.42
CA MET A 279 -11.86 -6.43 0.05
C MET A 279 -11.62 -5.03 0.61
N ALA A 280 -11.03 -4.14 -0.19
CA ALA A 280 -10.50 -2.85 0.23
C ALA A 280 -10.45 -1.89 -0.95
N SER A 281 -11.38 -0.95 -1.02
CA SER A 281 -11.48 0.02 -2.11
C SER A 281 -11.82 1.41 -1.60
N GLY A 282 -11.75 2.43 -2.45
CA GLY A 282 -12.11 3.79 -2.06
C GLY A 282 -12.26 4.75 -3.24
N ALA A 283 -12.75 5.95 -2.95
CA ALA A 283 -12.96 7.02 -3.91
C ALA A 283 -12.68 8.39 -3.27
N HIS A 284 -12.26 9.35 -4.09
CA HIS A 284 -12.22 10.76 -3.73
C HIS A 284 -13.32 11.48 -4.48
N VAL A 285 -14.21 12.15 -3.77
CA VAL A 285 -15.40 12.78 -4.36
C VAL A 285 -15.38 14.27 -4.03
N GLU A 286 -15.41 15.11 -5.07
CA GLU A 286 -15.38 16.58 -5.00
C GLU A 286 -16.71 17.20 -4.52
N LYS A 287 -17.30 16.61 -3.48
CA LYS A 287 -18.46 17.14 -2.76
C LYS A 287 -18.61 16.45 -1.41
N HIS A 288 -19.47 17.00 -0.57
CA HIS A 288 -19.91 16.35 0.66
C HIS A 288 -20.93 15.27 0.33
N ILE A 289 -20.56 14.00 0.50
CA ILE A 289 -21.47 12.85 0.32
C ILE A 289 -22.19 12.54 1.63
N ARG A 290 -23.51 12.42 1.63
CA ARG A 290 -24.23 12.04 2.86
C ARG A 290 -24.19 10.52 3.05
N VAL A 291 -24.23 10.08 4.31
CA VAL A 291 -24.24 8.65 4.65
C VAL A 291 -25.42 7.94 3.98
N GLU A 292 -26.60 8.58 3.95
CA GLU A 292 -27.82 8.02 3.36
C GLU A 292 -27.68 7.78 1.85
N ASP A 293 -26.87 8.57 1.16
CA ASP A 293 -26.63 8.38 -0.27
C ASP A 293 -25.75 7.14 -0.51
N LEU A 294 -24.81 6.84 0.40
CA LEU A 294 -23.99 5.62 0.34
C LEU A 294 -24.75 4.36 0.76
N LEU A 295 -25.66 4.47 1.71
CA LEU A 295 -26.47 3.32 2.10
C LEU A 295 -27.41 2.86 0.97
N LYS A 296 -27.82 3.76 0.06
CA LYS A 296 -28.68 3.45 -1.09
C LYS A 296 -27.98 2.66 -2.20
N ILE A 297 -26.66 2.75 -2.30
CA ILE A 297 -25.90 2.06 -3.37
C ILE A 297 -25.45 0.66 -2.96
N ILE A 298 -25.68 0.30 -1.71
CA ILE A 298 -25.43 -1.05 -1.18
C ILE A 298 -26.61 -1.92 -1.58
N ASP A 299 -26.36 -2.80 -2.55
CA ASP A 299 -27.30 -3.80 -3.04
C ASP A 299 -27.18 -5.12 -2.26
#